data_AF-A0A2K9P045-F1
#
_entry.id   AF-A0A2K9P045-F1
#
_cell.length_a   1.000
_cell.length_b   1.000
_cell.length_c   1.000
_cell.angle_alpha   90.00
_cell.angle_beta   90.00
_cell.angle_gamma   90.00
#
_symmetry.space_group_name_H-M   'P 1'
#
loop_
_entity.id
_entity.type
_entity.pdbx_description
1 polymer ?
#
loop_
_entity_poly.entity_id
_entity_poly.type
_entity_poly.pdbx_seq_one_letter_code
_entity_poly.pdbx_strand_id
1 'polypeptide(L)'
;MSMGKIVALMAATSAVAFTAATIGTKVVISKLNLKNKKNSIDLGEVTQSQKCGSEQSGGQNDRSSVSGTGNSPHEKYENGKIVDFKGFTDDVLYAMIDTFEKKMPYSEGHSKRVADISKAIGVKMGYKDLDGLYYAALLHDIGKIYMAGELLNKSKLSMTEAEKELWHNHPKTGASIVKSISEISDYAEDIKHHHERFDGSGYPDGLVGEDIPLGSRIIAVADAYEAMSSERPGREAYPREYIISELSKCSGKQFDPAVAKAMMAVIADIETK
;
A
#
# COMPACT_ATOMS: atom_id res chain seq x y z
N MET A 1 0.11 41.61 -11.61
CA MET A 1 -1.32 41.19 -11.68
C MET A 1 -1.47 39.92 -10.87
N SER A 2 -2.39 39.95 -9.92
CA SER A 2 -2.58 39.03 -8.79
C SER A 2 -2.92 37.58 -9.18
N MET A 3 -2.46 36.63 -8.33
CA MET A 3 -3.02 35.30 -8.11
C MET A 3 -4.56 35.34 -8.18
N GLY A 4 -5.18 34.48 -8.99
CA GLY A 4 -6.65 34.36 -9.03
C GLY A 4 -7.30 33.72 -10.27
N LYS A 5 -6.56 33.04 -11.17
CA LYS A 5 -7.15 32.51 -12.42
C LYS A 5 -6.79 31.08 -12.84
N ILE A 6 -6.40 30.19 -11.93
CA ILE A 6 -6.14 28.76 -12.27
C ILE A 6 -7.11 27.83 -11.53
N VAL A 7 -8.41 28.17 -11.52
CA VAL A 7 -9.51 27.27 -11.07
C VAL A 7 -10.64 27.18 -12.12
N ALA A 8 -10.46 27.71 -13.34
CA ALA A 8 -11.50 27.71 -14.37
C ALA A 8 -10.97 27.24 -15.71
N LEU A 9 -10.64 25.95 -15.84
CA LEU A 9 -10.44 25.32 -17.14
C LEU A 9 -10.68 23.80 -17.11
N MET A 10 -11.84 23.35 -16.63
CA MET A 10 -12.39 22.02 -16.94
C MET A 10 -13.92 22.08 -17.01
N ALA A 11 -14.42 23.00 -17.84
CA ALA A 11 -15.80 23.00 -18.29
C ALA A 11 -15.80 23.16 -19.82
N ALA A 12 -16.56 22.27 -20.48
CA ALA A 12 -16.94 22.22 -21.89
C ALA A 12 -16.20 21.21 -22.78
N THR A 13 -17.04 20.55 -23.60
CA THR A 13 -16.80 19.63 -24.72
C THR A 13 -16.56 18.15 -24.35
N SER A 14 -17.37 17.17 -24.76
CA SER A 14 -18.54 17.13 -25.64
C SER A 14 -19.37 15.88 -25.33
N ALA A 15 -20.68 16.03 -25.37
CA ALA A 15 -21.62 14.93 -25.51
C ALA A 15 -21.39 14.22 -26.85
N VAL A 16 -21.21 12.90 -26.81
CA VAL A 16 -21.51 12.02 -27.94
C VAL A 16 -22.38 10.91 -27.39
N ALA A 17 -23.64 10.93 -27.81
CA ALA A 17 -24.59 9.85 -27.60
C ALA A 17 -24.04 8.56 -28.24
N PHE A 18 -24.03 7.47 -27.49
CA PHE A 18 -23.96 6.13 -28.09
C PHE A 18 -25.24 5.38 -27.75
N THR A 19 -26.01 5.18 -28.81
CA THR A 19 -27.23 4.39 -28.91
C THR A 19 -27.02 2.97 -28.42
N ALA A 20 -28.02 2.47 -27.69
CA ALA A 20 -28.18 1.07 -27.34
C ALA A 20 -28.21 0.19 -28.60
N ALA A 21 -27.39 -0.85 -28.61
CA ALA A 21 -27.56 -2.01 -29.47
C ALA A 21 -27.30 -3.27 -28.64
N THR A 22 -28.39 -3.90 -28.21
CA THR A 22 -28.45 -5.26 -27.69
C THR A 22 -28.05 -6.26 -28.77
N ILE A 23 -26.91 -6.94 -28.62
CA ILE A 23 -26.63 -8.20 -29.33
C ILE A 23 -25.84 -9.16 -28.42
N GLY A 24 -26.48 -10.27 -28.07
CA GLY A 24 -25.90 -11.61 -28.17
C GLY A 24 -24.74 -11.96 -27.24
N THR A 25 -25.08 -12.58 -26.12
CA THR A 25 -24.24 -13.43 -25.28
C THR A 25 -23.40 -14.41 -26.11
N LYS A 26 -22.07 -14.31 -26.05
CA LYS A 26 -21.14 -15.44 -26.20
C LYS A 26 -19.92 -15.21 -25.32
N VAL A 27 -19.91 -15.88 -24.17
CA VAL A 27 -18.73 -16.04 -23.32
C VAL A 27 -17.70 -16.85 -24.11
N VAL A 28 -16.61 -16.22 -24.51
CA VAL A 28 -15.41 -16.91 -25.01
C VAL A 28 -14.43 -16.95 -23.85
N ILE A 29 -14.28 -18.12 -23.22
CA ILE A 29 -13.19 -18.38 -22.27
C ILE A 29 -11.92 -18.60 -23.10
N SER A 30 -11.16 -17.53 -23.31
CA SER A 30 -9.81 -17.59 -23.86
C SER A 30 -8.85 -17.95 -22.72
N LYS A 31 -8.18 -19.10 -22.84
CA LYS A 31 -7.10 -19.54 -21.94
C LYS A 31 -6.01 -18.48 -21.86
N LEU A 32 -5.84 -17.83 -20.70
CA LEU A 32 -4.65 -17.04 -20.39
C LEU A 32 -3.50 -17.99 -20.06
N ASN A 33 -2.57 -18.08 -20.99
CA ASN A 33 -1.30 -18.78 -20.85
C ASN A 33 -0.29 -17.78 -20.29
N LEU A 34 -0.16 -17.72 -18.96
CA LEU A 34 0.82 -16.87 -18.29
C LEU A 34 2.22 -17.49 -18.41
N LYS A 35 2.95 -17.08 -19.45
CA LYS A 35 4.41 -17.23 -19.49
C LYS A 35 5.03 -16.08 -18.70
N ASN A 36 5.39 -16.38 -17.45
CA ASN A 36 6.24 -15.54 -16.60
C ASN A 36 7.50 -15.11 -17.36
N LYS A 37 7.70 -13.80 -17.51
CA LYS A 37 9.01 -13.20 -17.78
C LYS A 37 9.45 -12.43 -16.54
N LYS A 38 10.61 -12.86 -16.06
CA LYS A 38 11.38 -12.44 -14.90
C LYS A 38 11.46 -10.91 -14.78
N ASN A 39 11.23 -10.42 -13.57
CA ASN A 39 11.96 -9.31 -12.96
C ASN A 39 11.88 -9.49 -11.44
N SER A 40 12.65 -10.45 -10.91
CA SER A 40 12.95 -10.53 -9.48
C SER A 40 14.17 -9.66 -9.21
N ILE A 41 14.03 -8.69 -8.33
CA ILE A 41 15.15 -7.94 -7.75
C ILE A 41 15.84 -8.90 -6.78
N ASP A 42 17.07 -9.26 -7.08
CA ASP A 42 17.93 -10.07 -6.21
C ASP A 42 18.53 -9.18 -5.12
N LEU A 43 18.10 -9.39 -3.87
CA LEU A 43 18.75 -8.82 -2.68
C LEU A 43 19.58 -9.94 -2.06
N GLY A 44 20.86 -9.97 -2.43
CA GLY A 44 21.81 -11.00 -2.01
C GLY A 44 21.89 -11.15 -0.49
N GLU A 45 21.82 -12.41 -0.03
CA GLU A 45 22.03 -12.81 1.36
C GLU A 45 23.45 -12.46 1.83
N VAL A 46 23.56 -11.68 2.91
CA VAL A 46 24.80 -11.52 3.67
C VAL A 46 24.80 -12.58 4.77
N THR A 47 25.54 -13.67 4.56
CA THR A 47 25.81 -14.66 5.60
C THR A 47 26.99 -14.21 6.46
N GLN A 48 26.72 -13.81 7.70
CA GLN A 48 27.77 -13.70 8.72
C GLN A 48 28.05 -15.08 9.31
N SER A 49 29.29 -15.53 9.16
CA SER A 49 29.84 -16.72 9.78
C SER A 49 30.47 -16.35 11.13
N GLN A 50 29.89 -16.85 12.23
CA GLN A 50 30.58 -16.91 13.51
C GLN A 50 30.84 -18.38 13.85
N LYS A 51 32.12 -18.76 13.77
CA LYS A 51 32.67 -19.95 14.43
C LYS A 51 33.05 -19.57 15.86
N CYS A 52 32.58 -20.34 16.84
CA CYS A 52 33.31 -20.53 18.09
C CYS A 52 33.07 -21.97 18.55
N GLY A 53 34.16 -22.70 18.78
CA GLY A 53 34.12 -24.07 19.30
C GLY A 53 34.64 -24.12 20.74
N SER A 54 34.18 -25.09 21.51
CA SER A 54 35.01 -26.01 22.30
C SER A 54 34.14 -27.01 23.08
N GLU A 55 34.38 -28.29 22.75
CA GLU A 55 34.64 -29.44 23.63
C GLU A 55 33.63 -29.99 24.66
N GLN A 56 33.88 -31.28 24.94
CA GLN A 56 32.97 -32.37 25.30
C GLN A 56 32.85 -32.66 26.81
N SER A 57 31.74 -33.30 27.19
CA SER A 57 31.59 -34.53 28.00
C SER A 57 30.19 -34.49 28.65
N GLY A 58 29.40 -35.52 28.89
CA GLY A 58 29.46 -36.98 28.83
C GLY A 58 28.30 -37.47 29.73
N GLY A 59 27.68 -38.61 29.44
CA GLY A 59 26.78 -39.30 30.40
C GLY A 59 25.36 -39.63 29.89
N GLN A 60 24.90 -40.82 30.27
CA GLN A 60 23.86 -41.64 29.65
C GLN A 60 22.42 -41.38 30.14
N ASN A 61 21.48 -41.68 29.22
CA ASN A 61 20.11 -42.22 29.35
C ASN A 61 19.35 -42.12 30.69
N ASP A 62 18.12 -41.59 30.63
CA ASP A 62 16.94 -42.35 31.06
C ASP A 62 15.61 -41.80 30.52
N ARG A 63 14.64 -42.72 30.42
CA ARG A 63 13.38 -42.63 29.67
C ARG A 63 12.30 -41.77 30.36
N SER A 64 11.44 -41.25 29.49
CA SER A 64 9.97 -41.07 29.62
C SER A 64 9.42 -40.06 30.62
N SER A 65 9.04 -38.88 30.11
CA SER A 65 7.68 -38.32 30.22
C SER A 65 7.57 -37.01 29.44
N VAL A 66 7.13 -37.05 28.18
CA VAL A 66 6.63 -35.85 27.48
C VAL A 66 5.11 -35.95 27.46
N SER A 67 4.50 -35.34 28.46
CA SER A 67 3.11 -34.92 28.41
C SER A 67 2.98 -33.83 27.35
N GLY A 68 2.11 -34.04 26.37
CA GLY A 68 1.79 -33.03 25.37
C GLY A 68 1.20 -31.77 26.01
N THR A 69 1.46 -30.64 25.36
CA THR A 69 0.50 -29.64 24.85
C THR A 69 1.28 -28.36 24.54
N GLY A 70 1.25 -27.91 23.29
CA GLY A 70 1.79 -26.60 22.94
C GLY A 70 2.16 -26.37 21.49
N ASN A 71 1.48 -26.98 20.51
CA ASN A 71 1.62 -26.47 19.14
C ASN A 71 0.75 -25.21 19.01
N SER A 72 1.44 -24.09 18.85
CA SER A 72 0.90 -22.81 18.36
C SER A 72 0.06 -23.05 17.09
N PRO A 73 -1.03 -22.28 16.85
CA PRO A 73 -1.98 -22.53 15.75
C PRO A 73 -1.41 -22.47 14.33
N HIS A 74 -0.15 -22.09 14.15
CA HIS A 74 0.41 -21.71 12.85
C HIS A 74 1.18 -22.83 12.13
N GLU A 75 1.42 -23.99 12.74
CA GLU A 75 2.15 -25.08 12.08
C GLU A 75 1.23 -26.28 11.81
N LYS A 76 0.64 -26.31 10.61
CA LYS A 76 0.01 -27.52 10.08
C LYS A 76 0.99 -28.28 9.20
N TYR A 77 1.27 -29.51 9.60
CA TYR A 77 2.14 -30.44 8.88
C TYR A 77 1.29 -31.32 7.97
N GLU A 78 1.54 -31.28 6.65
CA GLU A 78 1.05 -32.31 5.71
C GLU A 78 2.24 -33.14 5.22
N ASN A 79 2.15 -34.47 5.33
CA ASN A 79 3.19 -35.42 4.90
C ASN A 79 4.60 -35.11 5.46
N GLY A 80 4.68 -34.54 6.66
CA GLY A 80 5.96 -34.21 7.31
C GLY A 80 6.70 -33.02 6.71
N LYS A 81 6.05 -32.22 5.86
CA LYS A 81 6.58 -30.96 5.35
C LYS A 81 5.80 -29.78 5.92
N ILE A 82 6.52 -28.72 6.28
CA ILE A 82 5.92 -27.41 6.51
C ILE A 82 5.31 -26.98 5.19
N VAL A 83 3.99 -26.85 5.14
CA VAL A 83 3.32 -26.22 4.01
C VAL A 83 3.54 -24.72 4.18
N ASP A 84 4.06 -24.04 3.16
CA ASP A 84 4.25 -22.59 3.20
C ASP A 84 2.88 -21.88 3.22
N PHE A 85 2.34 -21.73 4.44
CA PHE A 85 1.06 -21.08 4.67
C PHE A 85 1.16 -19.57 4.44
N LYS A 86 2.37 -19.00 4.48
CA LYS A 86 2.60 -17.58 4.21
C LYS A 86 2.30 -17.26 2.75
N GLY A 87 2.82 -18.05 1.81
CA GLY A 87 2.53 -17.90 0.39
C GLY A 87 1.04 -17.94 0.06
N PHE A 88 0.31 -18.90 0.64
CA PHE A 88 -1.15 -18.99 0.47
C PHE A 88 -1.89 -17.78 1.07
N THR A 89 -1.46 -17.30 2.25
CA THR A 89 -2.07 -16.15 2.91
C THR A 89 -1.87 -14.87 2.10
N ASP A 90 -0.66 -14.66 1.57
CA ASP A 90 -0.35 -13.53 0.70
C ASP A 90 -1.17 -13.60 -0.61
N ASP A 91 -1.29 -14.77 -1.24
CA ASP A 91 -2.11 -14.96 -2.45
C ASP A 91 -3.59 -14.62 -2.22
N VAL A 92 -4.17 -15.06 -1.10
CA VAL A 92 -5.55 -14.74 -0.72
C VAL A 92 -5.71 -13.24 -0.48
N LEU A 93 -4.77 -12.62 0.23
CA LEU A 93 -4.77 -11.18 0.50
C LEU A 93 -4.74 -10.37 -0.80
N TYR A 94 -3.82 -10.68 -1.71
CA TYR A 94 -3.72 -10.02 -3.00
C TYR A 94 -4.97 -10.22 -3.85
N ALA A 95 -5.56 -11.43 -3.86
CA ALA A 95 -6.81 -11.68 -4.57
C ALA A 95 -7.98 -10.85 -4.03
N MET A 96 -8.06 -10.65 -2.70
CA MET A 96 -9.07 -9.80 -2.08
C MET A 96 -8.87 -8.33 -2.41
N ILE A 97 -7.62 -7.84 -2.38
CA ILE A 97 -7.29 -6.46 -2.75
C ILE A 97 -7.60 -6.21 -4.22
N ASP A 98 -7.18 -7.09 -5.12
CA ASP A 98 -7.47 -7.00 -6.55
C ASP A 98 -9.00 -6.98 -6.81
N THR A 99 -9.74 -7.85 -6.13
CA THR A 99 -11.21 -7.88 -6.22
C THR A 99 -11.85 -6.58 -5.72
N PHE A 100 -11.30 -6.00 -4.65
CA PHE A 100 -11.76 -4.74 -4.10
C PHE A 100 -11.43 -3.55 -5.03
N GLU A 101 -10.20 -3.46 -5.52
CA GLU A 101 -9.73 -2.43 -6.44
C GLU A 101 -10.50 -2.46 -7.77
N LYS A 102 -10.97 -3.63 -8.25
CA LYS A 102 -11.82 -3.72 -9.45
C LYS A 102 -13.13 -2.93 -9.38
N LYS A 103 -13.60 -2.54 -8.18
CA LYS A 103 -14.74 -1.62 -8.02
C LYS A 103 -14.40 -0.17 -8.36
N MET A 104 -13.10 0.14 -8.42
CA MET A 104 -12.53 1.44 -8.72
C MET A 104 -11.76 1.31 -10.04
N PRO A 105 -12.26 1.87 -11.15
CA PRO A 105 -11.38 2.16 -12.28
C PRO A 105 -10.19 2.94 -11.71
N TYR A 106 -8.98 2.84 -12.26
CA TYR A 106 -7.74 3.47 -11.76
C TYR A 106 -7.09 2.97 -10.45
N SER A 107 -7.70 2.06 -9.68
CA SER A 107 -7.00 1.47 -8.52
C SER A 107 -6.31 0.14 -8.81
N GLU A 108 -6.39 -0.44 -10.00
CA GLU A 108 -5.80 -1.76 -10.26
C GLU A 108 -4.27 -1.78 -9.99
N GLY A 109 -3.88 -2.59 -9.01
CA GLY A 109 -2.50 -2.74 -8.55
C GLY A 109 -1.94 -1.51 -7.82
N HIS A 110 -2.78 -0.50 -7.53
CA HIS A 110 -2.39 0.73 -6.85
C HIS A 110 -1.81 0.43 -5.48
N SER A 111 -2.54 -0.34 -4.67
CA SER A 111 -2.12 -0.64 -3.30
C SER A 111 -0.78 -1.36 -3.27
N LYS A 112 -0.55 -2.28 -4.23
CA LYS A 112 0.74 -2.97 -4.35
C LYS A 112 1.88 -2.01 -4.71
N ARG A 113 1.66 -1.09 -5.67
CA ARG A 113 2.67 -0.10 -6.04
C ARG A 113 2.98 0.83 -4.87
N VAL A 114 1.96 1.32 -4.16
CA VAL A 114 2.13 2.14 -2.94
C VAL A 114 2.92 1.39 -1.87
N ALA A 115 2.66 0.09 -1.69
CA ALA A 115 3.40 -0.75 -0.75
C ALA A 115 4.87 -0.93 -1.15
N ASP A 116 5.14 -1.21 -2.43
CA ASP A 116 6.50 -1.34 -2.96
C ASP A 116 7.28 -0.01 -2.81
N ILE A 117 6.64 1.14 -3.11
CA ILE A 117 7.22 2.48 -2.94
C ILE A 117 7.47 2.79 -1.46
N SER A 118 6.51 2.49 -0.57
CA SER A 118 6.64 2.70 0.87
C SER A 118 7.82 1.92 1.43
N LYS A 119 7.99 0.67 1.01
CA LYS A 119 9.15 -0.16 1.39
C LYS A 119 10.46 0.46 0.90
N ALA A 120 10.51 0.98 -0.33
CA ALA A 120 11.70 1.65 -0.86
C ALA A 120 12.09 2.92 -0.08
N ILE A 121 11.10 3.74 0.29
CA ILE A 121 11.30 4.90 1.18
C ILE A 121 11.80 4.42 2.56
N GLY A 122 11.15 3.40 3.13
CA GLY A 122 11.51 2.81 4.42
C GLY A 122 12.97 2.34 4.46
N VAL A 123 13.46 1.70 3.40
CA VAL A 123 14.86 1.30 3.25
C VAL A 123 15.80 2.51 3.32
N LYS A 124 15.50 3.59 2.58
CA LYS A 124 16.31 4.82 2.60
C LYS A 124 16.34 5.48 3.99
N MET A 125 15.28 5.33 4.77
CA MET A 125 15.15 5.92 6.10
C MET A 125 15.61 4.99 7.24
N GLY A 126 15.96 3.74 6.95
CA GLY A 126 16.30 2.75 7.98
C GLY A 126 15.10 2.34 8.85
N TYR A 127 13.89 2.34 8.27
CA TYR A 127 12.68 1.87 8.95
C TYR A 127 12.84 0.40 9.32
N LYS A 128 12.61 0.06 10.60
CA LYS A 128 13.01 -1.25 11.16
C LYS A 128 12.17 -2.41 10.63
N ASP A 129 10.86 -2.24 10.57
CA ASP A 129 9.94 -3.28 10.11
C ASP A 129 9.35 -2.91 8.75
N LEU A 130 10.06 -3.36 7.71
CA LEU A 130 9.67 -3.11 6.33
C LEU A 130 8.48 -3.93 5.88
N ASP A 131 8.20 -5.07 6.51
CA ASP A 131 7.09 -5.94 6.12
C ASP A 131 5.79 -5.42 6.73
N GLY A 132 5.81 -5.01 8.01
CA GLY A 132 4.70 -4.30 8.62
C GLY A 132 4.31 -3.02 7.86
N LEU A 133 5.30 -2.19 7.51
CA LEU A 133 5.09 -1.01 6.66
C LEU A 133 4.50 -1.38 5.28
N TYR A 134 4.99 -2.45 4.68
CA TYR A 134 4.49 -2.95 3.40
C TYR A 134 3.01 -3.33 3.48
N TYR A 135 2.62 -4.15 4.46
CA TYR A 135 1.22 -4.57 4.62
C TYR A 135 0.30 -3.42 5.05
N ALA A 136 0.79 -2.47 5.85
CA ALA A 136 0.08 -1.24 6.19
C ALA A 136 -0.25 -0.42 4.94
N ALA A 137 0.77 -0.19 4.10
CA ALA A 137 0.62 0.50 2.83
C ALA A 137 -0.28 -0.26 1.85
N LEU A 138 -0.19 -1.59 1.81
CA LEU A 138 -1.04 -2.44 0.97
C LEU A 138 -2.52 -2.37 1.37
N LEU A 139 -2.80 -2.10 2.64
CA LEU A 139 -4.17 -2.05 3.20
C LEU A 139 -4.66 -0.64 3.53
N HIS A 140 -3.90 0.41 3.18
CA HIS A 140 -4.22 1.79 3.58
C HIS A 140 -5.65 2.21 3.21
N ASP A 141 -6.14 1.70 2.08
CA ASP A 141 -7.45 2.02 1.49
C ASP A 141 -8.55 0.99 1.79
N ILE A 142 -8.28 -0.09 2.55
CA ILE A 142 -9.23 -1.20 2.73
C ILE A 142 -10.58 -0.76 3.32
N GLY A 143 -10.59 0.34 4.10
CA GLY A 143 -11.81 0.88 4.69
C GLY A 143 -12.85 1.37 3.66
N LYS A 144 -12.44 1.59 2.40
CA LYS A 144 -13.34 1.95 1.30
C LYS A 144 -14.22 0.77 0.86
N ILE A 145 -14.03 -0.45 1.39
CA ILE A 145 -14.84 -1.65 1.07
C ILE A 145 -16.34 -1.48 1.31
N TYR A 146 -16.72 -0.62 2.27
CA TYR A 146 -18.13 -0.33 2.61
C TYR A 146 -18.75 0.76 1.74
N MET A 147 -17.99 1.40 0.86
CA MET A 147 -18.49 2.49 0.02
C MET A 147 -19.15 1.94 -1.25
N ALA A 148 -20.25 2.57 -1.65
CA ALA A 148 -20.92 2.23 -2.90
C ALA A 148 -20.03 2.58 -4.11
N GLY A 149 -20.07 1.74 -5.16
CA GLY A 149 -19.24 1.94 -6.37
C GLY A 149 -19.47 3.30 -7.04
N GLU A 150 -20.70 3.82 -7.03
CA GLU A 150 -20.99 5.16 -7.55
C GLU A 150 -20.24 6.26 -6.81
N LEU A 151 -20.14 6.16 -5.48
CA LEU A 151 -19.40 7.11 -4.66
C LEU A 151 -17.89 7.02 -4.92
N LEU A 152 -17.35 5.81 -5.08
CA LEU A 152 -15.95 5.57 -5.39
C LEU A 152 -15.50 6.20 -6.72
N ASN A 153 -16.44 6.32 -7.66
CA ASN A 153 -16.22 6.89 -8.99
C ASN A 153 -16.53 8.38 -9.10
N LYS A 154 -17.03 8.99 -8.03
CA LYS A 154 -17.48 10.38 -8.02
C LYS A 154 -16.28 11.31 -7.83
N SER A 155 -16.24 12.43 -8.55
CA SER A 155 -15.22 13.43 -8.28
C SER A 155 -15.51 14.09 -6.92
N LYS A 156 -14.46 14.38 -6.12
CA LYS A 156 -14.60 15.08 -4.84
C LYS A 156 -15.37 16.40 -4.95
N LEU A 157 -15.26 17.09 -6.08
CA LEU A 157 -15.97 18.35 -6.37
C LEU A 157 -17.49 18.18 -6.51
N SER A 158 -17.93 16.97 -6.87
CA SER A 158 -19.35 16.63 -7.04
C SER A 158 -19.96 15.90 -5.83
N MET A 159 -19.16 15.59 -4.80
CA MET A 159 -19.64 14.96 -3.58
C MET A 159 -20.38 15.97 -2.69
N THR A 160 -21.50 15.53 -2.13
CA THR A 160 -22.18 16.16 -1.00
C THR A 160 -21.33 16.08 0.26
N GLU A 161 -21.64 16.88 1.28
CA GLU A 161 -20.89 16.85 2.54
C GLU A 161 -20.96 15.48 3.24
N ALA A 162 -22.12 14.80 3.21
CA ALA A 162 -22.27 13.45 3.75
C ALA A 162 -21.42 12.42 3.00
N GLU A 163 -21.31 12.54 1.67
CA GLU A 163 -20.44 11.70 0.86
C GLU A 163 -18.95 11.94 1.15
N LYS A 164 -18.55 13.19 1.39
CA LYS A 164 -17.18 13.54 1.81
C LYS A 164 -16.86 12.99 3.19
N GLU A 165 -17.80 13.05 4.13
CA GLU A 165 -17.64 12.49 5.47
C GLU A 165 -17.41 10.97 5.40
N LEU A 166 -18.22 10.25 4.61
CA LEU A 166 -18.00 8.83 4.33
C LEU A 166 -16.62 8.57 3.75
N TRP A 167 -16.17 9.41 2.81
CA TRP A 167 -14.83 9.31 2.25
C TRP A 167 -13.74 9.53 3.31
N HIS A 168 -13.83 10.57 4.13
CA HIS A 168 -12.84 10.86 5.17
C HIS A 168 -12.83 9.82 6.29
N ASN A 169 -13.87 8.99 6.42
CA ASN A 169 -13.95 7.94 7.43
C ASN A 169 -13.23 6.63 7.04
N HIS A 170 -12.87 6.42 5.76
CA HIS A 170 -12.23 5.17 5.35
C HIS A 170 -10.92 4.85 6.10
N PRO A 171 -10.06 5.81 6.52
CA PRO A 171 -8.86 5.45 7.29
C PRO A 171 -9.21 4.87 8.66
N LYS A 172 -10.23 5.42 9.33
CA LYS A 172 -10.72 4.88 10.61
C LYS A 172 -11.28 3.48 10.45
N THR A 173 -12.06 3.27 9.39
CA THR A 173 -12.62 1.95 9.08
C THR A 173 -11.52 0.95 8.73
N GLY A 174 -10.53 1.36 7.92
CA GLY A 174 -9.39 0.52 7.55
C GLY A 174 -8.56 0.11 8.76
N ALA A 175 -8.27 1.04 9.67
CA ALA A 175 -7.60 0.77 10.93
C ALA A 175 -8.38 -0.22 11.80
N SER A 176 -9.71 -0.08 11.87
CA SER A 176 -10.57 -1.02 12.61
C SER A 176 -10.50 -2.44 12.05
N ILE A 177 -10.50 -2.59 10.71
CA ILE A 177 -10.34 -3.88 10.04
C ILE A 177 -8.97 -4.48 10.38
N VAL A 178 -7.90 -3.70 10.21
CA VAL A 178 -6.52 -4.18 10.40
C VAL A 178 -6.21 -4.53 11.85
N LYS A 179 -6.83 -3.85 12.82
CA LYS A 179 -6.69 -4.18 14.24
C LYS A 179 -7.18 -5.59 14.59
N SER A 180 -8.02 -6.20 13.75
CA SER A 180 -8.46 -7.59 13.92
C SER A 180 -7.49 -8.65 13.36
N ILE A 181 -6.44 -8.21 12.65
CA ILE A 181 -5.42 -9.08 12.04
C ILE A 181 -4.18 -9.04 12.93
N SER A 182 -3.95 -10.10 13.70
CA SER A 182 -2.90 -10.17 14.73
C SER A 182 -1.52 -9.71 14.24
N GLU A 183 -1.12 -10.17 13.07
CA GLU A 183 0.21 -10.02 12.48
C GLU A 183 0.53 -8.57 12.09
N ILE A 184 -0.48 -7.73 11.87
CA ILE A 184 -0.30 -6.33 11.43
C ILE A 184 -1.09 -5.33 12.27
N SER A 185 -1.65 -5.76 13.40
CA SER A 185 -2.51 -4.94 14.25
C SER A 185 -1.81 -3.68 14.79
N ASP A 186 -0.50 -3.74 15.02
CA ASP A 186 0.34 -2.61 15.44
C ASP A 186 0.43 -1.49 14.38
N TYR A 187 0.12 -1.80 13.11
CA TYR A 187 0.14 -0.86 11.99
C TYR A 187 -1.23 -0.20 11.72
N ALA A 188 -2.24 -0.47 12.55
CA ALA A 188 -3.56 0.12 12.38
C ALA A 188 -3.52 1.67 12.42
N GLU A 189 -2.68 2.26 13.28
CA GLU A 189 -2.52 3.72 13.32
C GLU A 189 -1.80 4.25 12.07
N ASP A 190 -0.85 3.48 11.51
CA ASP A 190 -0.18 3.86 10.25
C ASP A 190 -1.21 4.01 9.11
N ILE A 191 -2.22 3.13 9.07
CA ILE A 191 -3.36 3.21 8.14
C ILE A 191 -4.31 4.34 8.52
N LYS A 192 -4.63 4.52 9.80
CA LYS A 192 -5.60 5.52 10.23
C LYS A 192 -5.19 6.94 9.84
N HIS A 193 -3.89 7.23 9.88
CA HIS A 193 -3.37 8.59 9.73
C HIS A 193 -2.65 8.84 8.40
N HIS A 194 -2.76 7.95 7.40
CA HIS A 194 -2.10 8.13 6.10
C HIS A 194 -2.61 9.35 5.29
N HIS A 195 -3.71 9.97 5.71
CA HIS A 195 -4.24 11.22 5.16
C HIS A 195 -4.02 12.45 6.05
N GLU A 196 -3.31 12.28 7.18
CA GLU A 196 -2.82 13.42 7.94
C GLU A 196 -1.80 14.20 7.12
N ARG A 197 -1.76 15.50 7.34
CA ARG A 197 -0.84 16.41 6.66
C ARG A 197 0.13 16.95 7.70
N PHE A 198 1.40 17.08 7.34
CA PHE A 198 2.45 17.52 8.26
C PHE A 198 2.15 18.88 8.91
N ASP A 199 1.38 19.75 8.25
CA ASP A 199 0.91 21.05 8.74
C ASP A 199 -0.36 21.02 9.61
N GLY A 200 -0.95 19.85 9.86
CA GLY A 200 -2.18 19.69 10.66
C GLY A 200 -3.49 19.90 9.91
N SER A 201 -3.45 20.22 8.61
CA SER A 201 -4.67 20.41 7.80
C SER A 201 -5.27 19.11 7.26
N GLY A 202 -4.76 17.96 7.72
CA GLY A 202 -5.20 16.63 7.33
C GLY A 202 -6.38 16.10 8.13
N TYR A 203 -6.63 14.81 7.98
CA TYR A 203 -7.68 14.07 8.69
C TYR A 203 -7.17 12.64 8.96
N PRO A 204 -7.76 11.90 9.93
CA PRO A 204 -8.99 12.20 10.67
C PRO A 204 -8.88 13.03 11.96
N ASP A 205 -7.71 13.07 12.59
CA ASP A 205 -7.52 13.59 13.95
C ASP A 205 -6.80 14.95 13.96
N GLY A 206 -6.25 15.39 12.81
CA GLY A 206 -5.59 16.69 12.67
C GLY A 206 -4.20 16.72 13.32
N LEU A 207 -3.50 15.59 13.30
CA LEU A 207 -2.17 15.46 13.87
C LEU A 207 -1.15 16.32 13.12
N VAL A 208 -0.14 16.83 13.82
CA VAL A 208 0.84 17.78 13.29
C VAL A 208 2.25 17.22 13.38
N GLY A 209 3.03 17.39 12.32
CA GLY A 209 4.44 17.07 12.32
C GLY A 209 4.74 15.61 12.68
N GLU A 210 5.53 15.42 13.72
CA GLU A 210 5.98 14.09 14.17
C GLU A 210 4.98 13.37 15.07
N ASP A 211 3.87 14.01 15.47
CA ASP A 211 2.75 13.33 16.14
C ASP A 211 2.07 12.33 15.19
N ILE A 212 2.22 12.52 13.88
CA ILE A 212 1.80 11.57 12.85
C ILE A 212 2.77 10.36 12.87
N PRO A 213 2.25 9.11 12.95
CA PRO A 213 3.08 7.92 12.85
C PRO A 213 4.01 7.96 11.63
N LEU A 214 5.25 7.50 11.79
CA LEU A 214 6.23 7.55 10.70
C LEU A 214 5.76 6.71 9.49
N GLY A 215 5.12 5.56 9.72
CA GLY A 215 4.58 4.75 8.63
C GLY A 215 3.48 5.48 7.87
N SER A 216 2.56 6.16 8.56
CA SER A 216 1.57 7.04 7.91
C SER A 216 2.22 8.12 7.03
N ARG A 217 3.26 8.79 7.53
CA ARG A 217 3.98 9.82 6.76
C ARG A 217 4.64 9.24 5.50
N ILE A 218 5.18 8.02 5.59
CA ILE A 218 5.75 7.30 4.45
C ILE A 218 4.66 6.93 3.44
N ILE A 219 3.55 6.33 3.89
CA ILE A 219 2.42 5.93 3.03
C ILE A 219 1.85 7.14 2.30
N ALA A 220 1.67 8.27 2.98
CA ALA A 220 1.15 9.50 2.39
C ALA A 220 2.00 10.01 1.20
N VAL A 221 3.33 9.94 1.32
CA VAL A 221 4.26 10.32 0.25
C VAL A 221 4.25 9.28 -0.88
N ALA A 222 4.20 8.00 -0.54
CA ALA A 222 4.16 6.90 -1.50
C ALA A 222 2.88 6.94 -2.36
N ASP A 223 1.71 7.13 -1.74
CA ASP A 223 0.42 7.29 -2.40
C ASP A 223 0.43 8.50 -3.35
N ALA A 224 0.90 9.65 -2.89
CA ALA A 224 1.01 10.84 -3.74
C ALA A 224 1.97 10.65 -4.92
N TYR A 225 3.09 9.98 -4.72
CA TYR A 225 4.03 9.66 -5.80
C TYR A 225 3.41 8.69 -6.81
N GLU A 226 2.78 7.60 -6.36
CA GLU A 226 2.09 6.64 -7.23
C GLU A 226 1.02 7.34 -8.06
N ALA A 227 0.25 8.22 -7.41
CA ALA A 227 -0.79 9.00 -8.05
C ALA A 227 -0.27 9.92 -9.13
N MET A 228 0.90 10.54 -8.95
CA MET A 228 1.49 11.42 -9.95
C MET A 228 2.17 10.64 -11.08
N SER A 229 2.85 9.55 -10.75
CA SER A 229 3.65 8.73 -11.67
C SER A 229 2.85 7.73 -12.51
N SER A 230 1.58 7.52 -12.19
CA SER A 230 0.69 6.61 -12.92
C SER A 230 -0.25 7.34 -13.88
N GLU A 231 -0.53 6.70 -15.00
CA GLU A 231 -1.58 7.11 -15.94
C GLU A 231 -2.96 7.00 -15.29
N ARG A 232 -3.83 7.98 -15.54
CA ARG A 232 -5.22 8.02 -15.07
C ARG A 232 -6.13 8.44 -16.23
N PRO A 233 -7.45 8.14 -16.18
CA PRO A 233 -8.36 8.55 -17.25
C PRO A 233 -8.26 10.05 -17.56
N GLY A 234 -7.86 10.38 -18.79
CA GLY A 234 -7.69 11.76 -19.25
C GLY A 234 -6.44 12.47 -18.71
N ARG A 235 -5.49 11.78 -18.07
CA ARG A 235 -4.24 12.34 -17.58
C ARG A 235 -3.08 11.35 -17.66
N GLU A 236 -2.08 11.67 -18.46
CA GLU A 236 -0.82 10.93 -18.50
C GLU A 236 -0.04 11.05 -17.17
N ALA A 237 0.90 10.12 -16.95
CA ALA A 237 1.85 10.24 -15.87
C ALA A 237 2.60 11.57 -15.96
N TYR A 238 2.83 12.23 -14.81
CA TYR A 238 3.59 13.47 -14.80
C TYR A 238 5.09 13.20 -15.05
N PRO A 239 5.79 14.12 -15.74
CA PRO A 239 7.24 14.04 -15.87
C PRO A 239 7.92 14.03 -14.50
N ARG A 240 9.05 13.33 -14.41
CA ARG A 240 9.85 13.22 -13.19
C ARG A 240 10.16 14.58 -12.54
N GLU A 241 10.56 15.56 -13.34
CA GLU A 241 10.94 16.89 -12.86
C GLU A 241 9.76 17.60 -12.20
N TYR A 242 8.55 17.37 -12.74
CA TYR A 242 7.32 17.86 -12.13
C TYR A 242 7.07 17.20 -10.78
N ILE A 243 7.20 15.88 -10.69
CA ILE A 243 7.00 15.12 -9.45
C ILE A 243 7.98 15.57 -8.36
N ILE A 244 9.27 15.70 -8.70
CA ILE A 244 10.30 16.19 -7.77
C ILE A 244 9.98 17.62 -7.33
N SER A 245 9.54 18.48 -8.26
CA SER A 245 9.13 19.85 -7.94
C SER A 245 7.96 19.89 -6.96
N GLU A 246 6.94 19.06 -7.16
CA GLU A 246 5.78 19.00 -6.26
C GLU A 246 6.13 18.40 -4.88
N LEU A 247 6.93 17.34 -4.82
CA LEU A 247 7.42 16.81 -3.54
C LEU A 247 8.18 17.87 -2.74
N SER A 248 9.02 18.67 -3.42
CA SER A 248 9.76 19.77 -2.81
C SER A 248 8.84 20.91 -2.33
N LYS A 249 7.86 21.33 -3.15
CA LYS A 249 6.90 22.39 -2.78
C LYS A 249 5.99 22.01 -1.62
N CYS A 250 5.61 20.74 -1.53
CA CYS A 250 4.70 20.22 -0.51
C CYS A 250 5.41 19.76 0.77
N SER A 251 6.76 19.74 0.77
CA SER A 251 7.60 19.47 1.93
C SER A 251 7.34 20.47 3.07
N GLY A 252 7.12 19.96 4.28
CA GLY A 252 6.78 20.75 5.48
C GLY A 252 5.34 21.25 5.52
N LYS A 253 4.53 20.92 4.50
CA LYS A 253 3.09 21.21 4.45
C LYS A 253 2.30 19.91 4.42
N GLN A 254 2.16 19.33 3.23
CA GLN A 254 1.51 18.04 3.09
C GLN A 254 2.40 16.93 3.62
N PHE A 255 3.69 16.97 3.27
CA PHE A 255 4.62 15.89 3.49
C PHE A 255 5.63 16.24 4.56
N ASP A 256 6.02 15.24 5.33
CA ASP A 256 7.23 15.30 6.14
C ASP A 256 8.45 15.60 5.26
N PRO A 257 9.26 16.63 5.57
CA PRO A 257 10.46 16.95 4.82
C PRO A 257 11.48 15.81 4.68
N ALA A 258 11.67 14.99 5.72
CA ALA A 258 12.59 13.87 5.71
C ALA A 258 12.09 12.75 4.77
N VAL A 259 10.78 12.46 4.81
CA VAL A 259 10.17 11.46 3.94
C VAL A 259 10.17 11.91 2.48
N ALA A 260 9.81 13.18 2.22
CA ALA A 260 9.87 13.75 0.86
C ALA A 260 11.29 13.69 0.28
N LYS A 261 12.30 14.01 1.10
CA LYS A 261 13.71 13.87 0.72
C LYS A 261 14.10 12.42 0.41
N ALA A 262 13.65 11.46 1.22
CA ALA A 262 13.88 10.05 0.97
C ALA A 262 13.22 9.58 -0.34
N MET A 263 11.99 10.00 -0.63
CA MET A 263 11.32 9.70 -1.90
C MET A 263 12.08 10.27 -3.10
N MET A 264 12.57 11.51 -3.03
CA MET A 264 13.41 12.09 -4.09
C MET A 264 14.71 11.29 -4.31
N ALA A 265 15.30 10.72 -3.25
CA ALA A 265 16.44 9.82 -3.38
C ALA A 265 16.06 8.47 -4.00
N VAL A 266 14.88 7.92 -3.71
CA VAL A 266 14.36 6.72 -4.39
C VAL A 266 14.18 6.98 -5.89
N ILE A 267 13.60 8.12 -6.26
CA ILE A 267 13.45 8.56 -7.65
C ILE A 267 14.81 8.64 -8.35
N ALA A 268 15.84 9.18 -7.67
CA ALA A 268 17.21 9.25 -8.18
C ALA A 268 17.79 7.87 -8.53
N ASP A 269 17.60 6.87 -7.67
CA ASP A 269 18.15 5.53 -7.88
C ASP A 269 17.55 4.80 -9.09
N ILE A 270 16.27 5.03 -9.40
CA ILE A 270 15.56 4.37 -10.51
C ILE A 270 16.21 4.69 -11.86
N GLU A 271 16.88 5.84 -12.01
CA GLU A 271 17.58 6.23 -13.25
C GLU A 271 18.98 5.67 -13.41
N THR A 272 19.57 5.16 -12.34
CA THR A 272 20.96 4.67 -12.36
C THR A 272 21.08 3.21 -12.79
N LYS A 273 19.96 2.56 -13.13
CA LYS A 273 19.85 1.17 -13.58
C LYS A 273 19.30 1.08 -14.99
#